data_AF-E2C0M7-F1
#
_entry.id   AF-E2C0M7-F1
#
_cell.length_a   1.000
_cell.length_b   1.000
_cell.length_c   1.000
_cell.angle_alpha   90.00
_cell.angle_beta   90.00
_cell.angle_gamma   90.00
#
_symmetry.space_group_name_H-M   'P 1'
#
loop_
_entity.id
_entity.type
_entity.pdbx_description
1 polymer ?
#
loop_
_entity_poly.entity_id
_entity_poly.type
_entity_poly.pdbx_seq_one_letter_code
_entity_poly.pdbx_strand_id
1 'polypeptide(L)'
;KWFYSNVCHVCKKENNNDLISCAECDMISYCSDEHKQLHNEKHREICGYLKEYIKSHMGNETGVDHVTWINSRLQFLNSIKKRLSRKLEPYEEQMILFAKSCFSCHQQIHLENCRRCYSINYCVVHAQEFKIQHESRCNELLFGMNLDILYLNTCPLKNRFLNFWQSNPIEDMETFINQYVRANATLTKEIKSWEVKCYLYSDYVSGPLTLFYAMRDANLLHFLNISPPKCIIHIVVSTYHDIEYLAAWELLSHLLCPAIKILKIVLIGQELTQKVGSILLCCNCINKELKVKYEFCPKLYCDYMKCQTYEQPSVVVGF
;
A
#
# COMPACT_ATOMS: atom_id res chain seq x y z
N LYS A 1 -1.89 7.72 6.32
CA LYS A 1 -0.78 8.69 6.10
C LYS A 1 0.52 7.91 6.10
N TRP A 2 1.42 8.20 5.16
CA TRP A 2 2.75 7.56 5.08
C TRP A 2 3.80 8.29 5.92
N PHE A 3 4.87 7.59 6.29
CA PHE A 3 6.02 8.13 6.99
C PHE A 3 7.23 8.24 6.05
N TYR A 4 7.89 9.40 6.12
CA TYR A 4 9.16 9.69 5.45
C TYR A 4 10.01 10.48 6.44
N SER A 5 11.20 9.96 6.76
CA SER A 5 12.04 10.48 7.85
C SER A 5 12.60 11.89 7.61
N ASN A 6 12.74 12.32 6.34
CA ASN A 6 13.41 13.57 5.97
C ASN A 6 12.48 14.62 5.34
N VAL A 7 11.17 14.54 5.59
CA VAL A 7 10.19 15.55 5.18
C VAL A 7 9.22 15.83 6.33
N CYS A 8 8.49 16.94 6.27
CA CYS A 8 7.49 17.25 7.29
C CYS A 8 6.40 16.16 7.33
N HIS A 9 6.12 15.60 8.51
CA HIS A 9 5.07 14.58 8.62
C HIS A 9 3.67 15.10 8.27
N VAL A 10 3.40 16.40 8.46
CA VAL A 10 2.07 16.97 8.22
C VAL A 10 1.85 17.29 6.74
N CYS A 11 2.67 18.16 6.16
CA CYS A 11 2.49 18.65 4.78
C CYS A 11 3.30 17.89 3.72
N LYS A 12 4.19 16.98 4.14
CA LYS A 12 5.07 16.17 3.28
C LYS A 12 6.08 16.96 2.44
N LYS A 13 6.28 18.24 2.76
CA LYS A 13 7.30 19.09 2.13
C LYS A 13 8.62 19.01 2.90
N GLU A 14 9.70 19.15 2.16
CA GLU A 14 11.03 19.48 2.66
C GLU A 14 11.08 20.90 3.24
N ASN A 15 12.11 21.19 4.05
CA ASN A 15 12.35 22.54 4.56
C ASN A 15 13.83 22.92 4.47
N ASN A 16 14.50 22.68 3.33
CA ASN A 16 15.94 22.98 3.14
C ASN A 16 16.86 22.51 4.29
N ASN A 17 16.48 21.41 4.96
CA ASN A 17 17.14 20.80 6.13
C ASN A 17 16.91 21.47 7.48
N ASP A 18 16.05 22.48 7.53
CA ASP A 18 15.57 23.12 8.76
C ASP A 18 14.32 22.43 9.31
N LEU A 19 14.28 21.10 9.24
CA LEU A 19 13.20 20.33 9.83
C LEU A 19 13.40 20.24 11.35
N ILE A 20 12.33 20.54 12.08
CA ILE A 20 12.27 20.44 13.54
C ILE A 20 11.91 19.00 13.90
N SER A 21 12.89 18.23 14.37
CA SER A 21 12.64 16.90 14.94
C SER A 21 11.89 16.97 16.26
N CYS A 22 11.17 15.90 16.60
CA CYS A 22 10.64 15.71 17.94
C CYS A 22 11.80 15.62 18.96
N ALA A 23 11.83 16.52 19.94
CA ALA A 23 12.92 16.58 20.93
C ALA A 23 13.01 15.34 21.85
N GLU A 24 11.93 14.56 21.94
CA GLU A 24 11.86 13.41 22.85
C GLU A 24 12.28 12.09 22.18
N CYS A 25 11.96 11.91 20.90
CA CYS A 25 12.25 10.67 20.17
C CYS A 25 13.13 10.84 18.93
N ASP A 26 13.27 12.04 18.36
CA ASP A 26 14.02 12.30 17.13
C ASP A 26 13.63 11.45 15.89
N MET A 27 12.51 10.72 15.96
CA MET A 27 12.07 9.81 14.89
C MET A 27 11.14 10.45 13.85
N ILE A 28 10.69 11.68 14.09
CA ILE A 28 9.70 12.36 13.25
C ILE A 28 10.00 13.85 13.23
N SER A 29 9.80 14.48 12.07
CA SER A 29 10.17 15.88 11.88
C SER A 29 9.06 16.72 11.22
N TYR A 30 9.12 18.04 11.45
CA TYR A 30 8.13 19.02 11.04
C TYR A 30 8.81 20.24 10.41
N CYS A 31 8.17 20.91 9.45
CA CYS A 31 8.72 22.14 8.87
C CYS A 31 8.46 23.39 9.73
N SER A 32 7.61 23.30 10.77
CA SER A 32 7.29 24.41 11.66
C SER A 32 6.70 23.93 12.99
N ASP A 33 6.70 24.80 14.00
CA ASP A 33 6.10 24.51 15.29
C ASP A 33 4.57 24.34 15.20
N GLU A 34 3.90 25.01 14.26
CA GLU A 34 2.46 24.82 14.04
C GLU A 34 2.16 23.39 13.59
N HIS A 35 2.92 22.84 12.64
CA HIS A 35 2.76 21.45 12.21
C HIS A 35 3.12 20.45 13.31
N LYS A 36 4.12 20.76 14.13
CA LYS A 36 4.47 19.96 15.31
C LYS A 36 3.33 19.93 16.33
N GLN A 37 2.74 21.08 16.64
CA GLN A 37 1.60 21.19 17.55
C GLN A 37 0.36 20.47 17.01
N LEU A 38 0.05 20.64 15.71
CA LEU A 38 -1.08 19.98 15.06
C LEU A 38 -1.00 18.45 15.15
N HIS A 39 0.20 17.89 15.09
CA HIS A 39 0.40 16.44 15.19
C HIS A 39 0.60 15.94 16.63
N ASN A 40 0.90 16.82 17.58
CA ASN A 40 1.31 16.46 18.93
C ASN A 40 0.29 15.57 19.64
N GLU A 41 -1.02 15.86 19.51
CA GLU A 41 -2.07 15.07 20.16
C GLU A 41 -2.04 13.60 19.75
N LYS A 42 -1.77 13.32 18.46
CA LYS A 42 -1.68 11.96 17.92
C LYS A 42 -0.34 11.30 18.26
N HIS A 43 0.75 12.06 18.17
CA HIS A 43 2.10 11.53 18.35
C HIS A 43 2.47 11.28 19.83
N ARG A 44 1.94 12.07 20.77
CA ARG A 44 2.39 12.08 22.18
C ARG A 44 2.37 10.71 22.84
N GLU A 45 1.33 9.91 22.57
CA GLU A 45 1.17 8.59 23.16
C GLU A 45 2.32 7.65 22.74
N ILE A 46 2.55 7.49 21.43
CA ILE A 46 3.63 6.64 20.94
C ILE A 46 5.01 7.20 21.27
N CYS A 47 5.16 8.52 21.27
CA CYS A 47 6.42 9.21 21.55
C CYS A 47 7.02 8.78 22.91
N GLY A 48 6.18 8.58 23.93
CA GLY A 48 6.62 8.08 25.24
C GLY A 48 7.31 6.71 25.15
N TYR A 49 6.72 5.77 24.40
CA TYR A 49 7.29 4.44 24.17
C TYR A 49 8.58 4.50 23.32
N LEU A 50 8.60 5.36 22.30
CA LEU A 50 9.80 5.55 21.46
C LEU A 50 10.98 6.07 22.30
N LYS A 51 10.74 7.08 23.14
CA LYS A 51 11.74 7.66 24.04
C LYS A 51 12.37 6.61 24.96
N GLU A 52 11.57 5.74 25.56
CA GLU A 52 12.06 4.65 26.41
C GLU A 52 12.95 3.67 25.65
N TYR A 53 12.55 3.29 24.44
CA TYR A 53 13.30 2.37 23.61
C TYR A 53 14.65 2.96 23.18
N ILE A 54 14.65 4.21 22.71
CA ILE A 54 15.86 4.91 22.29
C ILE A 54 16.87 4.95 23.43
N LYS A 55 16.41 5.31 24.65
CA LYS A 55 17.28 5.34 25.84
C LYS A 55 17.87 3.98 26.22
N SER A 56 17.18 2.89 25.94
CA SER A 56 17.58 1.54 26.36
C SER A 56 18.37 0.78 25.30
N HIS A 57 18.21 1.11 24.01
CA HIS A 57 18.75 0.31 22.90
C HIS A 57 19.61 1.11 21.92
N MET A 58 19.29 2.38 21.64
CA MET A 58 20.00 3.16 20.60
C MET A 58 21.37 3.71 21.05
N GLY A 59 21.71 3.65 22.33
CA GLY A 59 23.06 4.02 22.81
C GLY A 59 24.18 3.10 22.29
N ASN A 60 23.83 1.92 21.76
CA ASN A 60 24.79 0.85 21.43
C ASN A 60 24.67 0.29 19.99
N GLU A 61 23.74 0.78 19.16
CA GLU A 61 23.54 0.26 17.79
C GLU A 61 24.48 0.97 16.78
N THR A 62 25.78 0.70 16.89
CA THR A 62 26.77 1.11 15.89
C THR A 62 27.11 -0.08 15.00
N GLY A 63 26.82 0.03 13.70
CA GLY A 63 27.34 -0.90 12.70
C GLY A 63 26.82 -2.34 12.81
N VAL A 64 25.50 -2.52 12.82
CA VAL A 64 24.87 -3.84 12.76
C VAL A 64 24.59 -4.23 11.31
N ASP A 65 24.63 -5.53 11.00
CA ASP A 65 24.23 -6.04 9.70
C ASP A 65 22.71 -5.86 9.47
N HIS A 66 22.31 -5.91 8.21
CA HIS A 66 20.94 -5.67 7.78
C HIS A 66 19.90 -6.63 8.38
N VAL A 67 20.26 -7.90 8.59
CA VAL A 67 19.32 -8.89 9.16
C VAL A 67 19.10 -8.61 10.64
N THR A 68 20.18 -8.34 11.37
CA THR A 68 20.12 -7.95 12.79
C THR A 68 19.31 -6.67 12.96
N TRP A 69 19.52 -5.68 12.10
CA TRP A 69 18.74 -4.44 12.09
C TRP A 69 17.24 -4.70 11.93
N ILE A 70 16.83 -5.41 10.87
CA ILE A 70 15.42 -5.73 10.62
C ILE A 70 14.78 -6.45 11.81
N ASN A 71 15.47 -7.46 12.35
CA ASN A 71 14.97 -8.22 13.49
C ASN A 71 14.78 -7.35 14.73
N SER A 72 15.71 -6.42 14.99
CA SER A 72 15.57 -5.46 16.10
C SER A 72 14.32 -4.58 15.93
N ARG A 73 14.04 -4.09 14.72
CA ARG A 73 12.88 -3.23 14.43
C ARG A 73 11.56 -4.01 14.56
N LEU A 74 11.53 -5.25 14.10
CA LEU A 74 10.35 -6.13 14.26
C LEU A 74 10.08 -6.47 15.72
N GLN A 75 11.13 -6.78 16.50
CA GLN A 75 11.00 -7.01 17.94
C GLN A 75 10.50 -5.76 18.65
N PHE A 76 11.03 -4.59 18.28
CA PHE A 76 10.58 -3.32 18.85
C PHE A 76 9.12 -3.02 18.51
N LEU A 77 8.73 -3.16 17.24
CA LEU A 77 7.34 -2.98 16.80
C LEU A 77 6.40 -3.90 17.57
N ASN A 78 6.75 -5.18 17.71
CA ASN A 78 5.95 -6.15 18.45
C ASN A 78 5.87 -5.81 19.94
N SER A 79 6.92 -5.25 20.53
CA SER A 79 6.91 -4.80 21.93
C SER A 79 5.94 -3.63 22.14
N ILE A 80 5.89 -2.67 21.21
CA ILE A 80 4.94 -1.55 21.27
C ILE A 80 3.51 -2.05 21.07
N LYS A 81 3.26 -2.92 20.08
CA LYS A 81 1.93 -3.49 19.82
C LYS A 81 1.34 -4.22 21.04
N LYS A 82 2.18 -4.77 21.93
CA LYS A 82 1.74 -5.42 23.17
C LYS A 82 1.44 -4.44 24.31
N ARG A 83 2.09 -3.27 24.32
CA ARG A 83 1.98 -2.29 25.40
C ARG A 83 0.90 -1.24 25.12
N LEU A 84 0.74 -0.86 23.85
CA LEU A 84 -0.28 0.09 23.42
C LEU A 84 -1.65 -0.60 23.39
N SER A 85 -2.65 0.01 24.02
CA SER A 85 -4.01 -0.57 24.07
C SER A 85 -4.76 -0.45 22.74
N ARG A 86 -4.42 0.55 21.93
CA ARG A 86 -4.97 0.75 20.59
C ARG A 86 -4.07 0.14 19.52
N LYS A 87 -4.62 -0.06 18.32
CA LYS A 87 -3.85 -0.38 17.13
C LYS A 87 -2.96 0.82 16.75
N LEU A 88 -1.75 0.53 16.28
CA LEU A 88 -0.85 1.52 15.73
C LEU A 88 -1.41 2.06 14.41
N GLU A 89 -1.27 3.37 14.20
CA GLU A 89 -1.52 3.97 12.89
C GLU A 89 -0.42 3.50 11.91
N PRO A 90 -0.70 3.36 10.60
CA PRO A 90 0.30 2.87 9.65
C PRO A 90 1.62 3.64 9.66
N TYR A 91 1.60 4.97 9.82
CA TYR A 91 2.85 5.74 9.90
C TYR A 91 3.65 5.45 11.16
N GLU A 92 3.00 5.06 12.27
CA GLU A 92 3.67 4.73 13.52
C GLU A 92 4.46 3.43 13.39
N GLU A 93 3.88 2.42 12.71
CA GLU A 93 4.61 1.20 12.36
C GLU A 93 5.80 1.52 11.43
N GLN A 94 5.56 2.36 10.43
CA GLN A 94 6.59 2.80 9.47
C GLN A 94 7.71 3.61 10.13
N MET A 95 7.41 4.42 11.16
CA MET A 95 8.44 5.12 11.93
C MET A 95 9.45 4.15 12.54
N ILE A 96 8.97 3.01 13.05
CA ILE A 96 9.81 1.99 13.67
C ILE A 96 10.57 1.18 12.60
N LEU A 97 9.85 0.70 11.58
CA LEU A 97 10.41 -0.17 10.54
C LEU A 97 11.38 0.57 9.61
N PHE A 98 11.08 1.82 9.28
CA PHE A 98 11.85 2.67 8.36
C PHE A 98 12.54 3.81 9.10
N ALA A 99 12.97 3.54 10.34
CA ALA A 99 13.67 4.50 11.16
C ALA A 99 14.91 5.06 10.44
N LYS A 100 15.16 6.35 10.67
CA LYS A 100 16.32 7.06 10.11
C LYS A 100 17.61 6.32 10.51
N SER A 101 18.32 5.80 9.52
CA SER A 101 19.54 5.02 9.70
C SER A 101 20.39 5.06 8.43
N CYS A 102 21.72 4.91 8.55
CA CYS A 102 22.60 4.77 7.39
C CYS A 102 22.20 3.54 6.58
N PHE A 103 22.07 3.70 5.26
CA PHE A 103 21.64 2.62 4.36
C PHE A 103 22.53 1.37 4.38
N SER A 104 23.79 1.51 4.78
CA SER A 104 24.80 0.45 4.77
C SER A 104 25.02 -0.15 6.17
N CYS A 105 25.30 0.68 7.18
CA CYS A 105 25.64 0.19 8.53
C CYS A 105 24.59 0.43 9.61
N HIS A 106 23.42 0.95 9.24
CA HIS A 106 22.27 1.18 10.12
C HIS A 106 22.50 2.08 11.35
N GLN A 107 23.66 2.74 11.48
CA GLN A 107 23.85 3.75 12.53
C GLN A 107 22.81 4.87 12.39
N GLN A 108 22.36 5.43 13.50
CA GLN A 108 21.23 6.38 13.51
C GLN A 108 21.62 7.83 13.81
N ILE A 109 22.88 8.06 14.20
CA ILE A 109 23.42 9.38 14.52
C ILE A 109 24.36 9.87 13.41
N HIS A 110 24.59 11.19 13.36
CA HIS A 110 25.51 11.82 12.41
C HIS A 110 25.26 11.40 10.95
N LEU A 111 23.99 11.50 10.56
CA LEU A 111 23.53 11.12 9.23
C LEU A 111 23.30 12.33 8.34
N GLU A 112 23.70 12.17 7.09
CA GLU A 112 23.26 12.99 5.97
C GLU A 112 22.16 12.26 5.20
N ASN A 113 21.37 13.00 4.42
CA ASN A 113 20.32 12.45 3.58
C ASN A 113 20.48 12.90 2.13
N CYS A 114 19.98 12.10 1.20
CA CYS A 114 19.88 12.52 -0.19
C CYS A 114 19.07 13.82 -0.30
N ARG A 115 19.66 14.88 -0.86
CA ARG A 115 18.99 16.18 -1.10
C ARG A 115 18.03 16.17 -2.29
N ARG A 116 17.98 15.07 -3.05
CA ARG A 116 17.11 14.91 -4.21
C ARG A 116 15.86 14.10 -3.90
N CYS A 117 16.01 12.86 -3.43
CA CYS A 117 14.87 11.99 -3.13
C CYS A 117 14.39 12.10 -1.68
N TYR A 118 15.23 12.57 -0.75
CA TYR A 118 14.95 12.60 0.70
C TYR A 118 14.65 11.22 1.34
N SER A 119 14.69 10.11 0.58
CA SER A 119 14.29 8.79 1.07
C SER A 119 15.40 8.01 1.77
N ILE A 120 16.67 8.33 1.51
CA ILE A 120 17.83 7.55 1.98
C ILE A 120 18.76 8.42 2.82
N ASN A 121 19.30 7.82 3.88
CA ASN A 121 20.31 8.42 4.75
C ASN A 121 21.64 7.64 4.66
N TYR A 122 22.76 8.34 4.87
CA TYR A 122 24.09 7.76 4.91
C TYR A 122 24.93 8.46 5.97
N CYS A 123 25.96 7.79 6.48
CA CYS A 123 26.95 8.40 7.35
C CYS A 123 28.18 8.83 6.55
N VAL A 124 29.06 9.62 7.17
CA VAL A 124 30.32 10.08 6.54
C VAL A 124 31.20 8.92 6.03
N VAL A 125 31.21 7.79 6.75
CA VAL A 125 32.00 6.59 6.37
C VAL A 125 31.48 5.97 5.07
N HIS A 126 30.16 5.95 4.86
CA HIS A 126 29.53 5.34 3.68
C HIS A 126 29.13 6.37 2.61
N ALA A 127 29.65 7.60 2.66
CA ALA A 127 29.32 8.64 1.69
C ALA A 127 29.76 8.30 0.26
N GLN A 128 30.93 7.67 0.09
CA GLN A 128 31.42 7.23 -1.23
C GLN A 128 30.59 6.06 -1.78
N GLU A 129 30.29 5.07 -0.94
CA GLU A 129 29.43 3.94 -1.30
C GLU A 129 28.03 4.41 -1.71
N PHE A 130 27.46 5.34 -0.92
CA PHE A 130 26.18 5.97 -1.22
C PHE A 130 26.17 6.60 -2.61
N LYS A 131 27.21 7.37 -2.96
CA LYS A 131 27.28 8.04 -4.27
C LYS A 131 27.20 7.03 -5.43
N ILE A 132 27.87 5.88 -5.30
CA ILE A 132 27.92 4.85 -6.34
C ILE A 132 26.60 4.07 -6.41
N GLN A 133 26.08 3.62 -5.27
CA GLN A 133 24.92 2.71 -5.23
C GLN A 133 23.57 3.41 -5.32
N HIS A 134 23.47 4.67 -4.87
CA HIS A 134 22.20 5.39 -4.83
C HIS A 134 21.82 6.03 -6.15
N GLU A 135 22.79 6.40 -7.00
CA GLU A 135 22.56 7.21 -8.20
C GLU A 135 21.53 6.57 -9.14
N SER A 136 21.59 5.25 -9.33
CA SER A 136 20.65 4.51 -10.19
C SER A 136 19.21 4.49 -9.64
N ARG A 137 19.02 4.57 -8.32
CA ARG A 137 17.72 4.41 -7.65
C ARG A 137 17.11 5.73 -7.17
N CYS A 138 17.89 6.81 -7.16
CA CYS A 138 17.44 8.10 -6.62
C CYS A 138 16.18 8.62 -7.32
N ASN A 139 16.07 8.43 -8.64
CA ASN A 139 14.92 8.87 -9.42
C ASN A 139 13.66 8.07 -9.09
N GLU A 140 13.81 6.75 -8.94
CA GLU A 140 12.70 5.85 -8.61
C GLU A 140 12.14 6.17 -7.22
N LEU A 141 13.02 6.43 -6.25
CA LEU A 141 12.64 6.80 -4.88
C LEU A 141 11.95 8.16 -4.83
N LEU A 142 12.48 9.16 -5.54
CA LEU A 142 11.82 10.47 -5.67
C LEU A 142 10.45 10.33 -6.32
N PHE A 143 10.37 9.52 -7.38
CA PHE A 143 9.13 9.27 -8.10
C PHE A 143 8.08 8.60 -7.20
N GLY A 144 8.45 7.57 -6.46
CA GLY A 144 7.57 6.89 -5.49
C GLY A 144 7.06 7.83 -4.39
N MET A 145 7.96 8.64 -3.79
CA MET A 145 7.56 9.62 -2.78
C MET A 145 6.57 10.65 -3.35
N ASN A 146 6.79 11.12 -4.58
CA ASN A 146 5.88 12.05 -5.23
C ASN A 146 4.51 11.42 -5.50
N LEU A 147 4.46 10.14 -5.91
CA LEU A 147 3.20 9.41 -6.07
C LEU A 147 2.42 9.33 -4.75
N ASP A 148 3.08 9.00 -3.63
CA ASP A 148 2.44 8.95 -2.32
C ASP A 148 1.88 10.32 -1.89
N ILE A 149 2.66 11.39 -2.09
CA ILE A 149 2.23 12.76 -1.78
C ILE A 149 1.02 13.15 -2.64
N LEU A 150 1.04 12.80 -3.92
CA LEU A 150 -0.05 13.08 -4.83
C LEU A 150 -1.31 12.30 -4.45
N TYR A 151 -1.16 11.02 -4.06
CA TYR A 151 -2.29 10.22 -3.57
C TYR A 151 -3.00 10.92 -2.41
N LEU A 152 -2.27 11.47 -1.42
CA LEU A 152 -2.88 12.22 -0.30
C LEU A 152 -3.76 13.38 -0.77
N ASN A 153 -3.39 14.01 -1.89
CA ASN A 153 -4.01 15.22 -2.40
C ASN A 153 -5.09 14.95 -3.47
N THR A 154 -5.15 13.74 -4.03
CA THR A 154 -6.12 13.37 -5.06
C THR A 154 -7.38 12.74 -4.46
N CYS A 155 -8.54 13.02 -5.08
CA CYS A 155 -9.80 12.38 -4.74
C CYS A 155 -9.72 10.87 -5.06
N PRO A 156 -10.31 9.96 -4.24
CA PRO A 156 -10.40 8.54 -4.58
C PRO A 156 -10.94 8.40 -6.00
N LEU A 157 -10.33 7.53 -6.81
CA LEU A 157 -10.59 7.33 -8.24
C LEU A 157 -12.11 7.32 -8.55
N LYS A 158 -12.68 8.51 -8.78
CA LYS A 158 -14.08 8.71 -9.12
C LYS A 158 -14.20 8.58 -10.63
N ASN A 159 -15.29 7.94 -11.06
CA ASN A 159 -15.59 7.47 -12.43
C ASN A 159 -15.04 6.07 -12.71
N ARG A 160 -15.57 5.11 -11.95
CA ARG A 160 -15.39 3.66 -12.07
C ARG A 160 -15.80 3.19 -13.45
N PHE A 161 -14.82 2.82 -14.28
CA PHE A 161 -14.95 1.94 -15.46
C PHE A 161 -16.23 2.10 -16.32
N LEU A 162 -16.80 3.31 -16.40
CA LEU A 162 -18.10 3.55 -17.05
C LEU A 162 -18.08 3.13 -18.52
N ASN A 163 -16.88 3.17 -19.12
CA ASN A 163 -16.61 2.85 -20.51
C ASN A 163 -15.75 1.57 -20.65
N PHE A 164 -15.77 0.65 -19.69
CA PHE A 164 -15.07 -0.63 -19.86
C PHE A 164 -15.84 -1.54 -20.82
N TRP A 165 -15.32 -1.65 -22.04
CA TRP A 165 -15.84 -2.53 -23.09
C TRP A 165 -14.97 -3.78 -23.16
N GLN A 166 -15.59 -4.95 -22.96
CA GLN A 166 -14.93 -6.27 -23.00
C GLN A 166 -14.34 -6.64 -24.37
N SER A 167 -14.61 -5.87 -25.42
CA SER A 167 -14.25 -6.23 -26.80
C SER A 167 -12.76 -6.11 -27.11
N ASN A 168 -11.99 -5.38 -26.30
CA ASN A 168 -10.57 -5.19 -26.55
C ASN A 168 -9.75 -6.15 -25.67
N PRO A 169 -8.80 -6.90 -26.25
CA PRO A 169 -7.91 -7.74 -25.47
C PRO A 169 -7.04 -6.87 -24.55
N ILE A 170 -6.91 -7.32 -23.30
CA ILE A 170 -5.97 -6.77 -22.32
C ILE A 170 -4.85 -7.78 -22.18
N GLU A 171 -3.70 -7.42 -22.73
CA GLU A 171 -2.50 -8.28 -22.72
C GLU A 171 -1.57 -7.90 -21.58
N ASP A 172 -1.40 -6.60 -21.35
CA ASP A 172 -0.56 -6.04 -20.30
C ASP A 172 -1.18 -4.75 -19.69
N MET A 173 -0.54 -4.26 -18.63
CA MET A 173 -0.96 -3.07 -17.91
C MET A 173 -0.85 -1.80 -18.79
N GLU A 174 0.15 -1.73 -19.66
CA GLU A 174 0.34 -0.56 -20.53
C GLU A 174 -0.82 -0.41 -21.51
N THR A 175 -1.22 -1.51 -22.13
CA THR A 175 -2.37 -1.61 -23.02
C THR A 175 -3.65 -1.23 -22.28
N PHE A 176 -3.84 -1.72 -21.06
CA PHE A 176 -5.00 -1.34 -20.23
C PHE A 176 -5.06 0.17 -19.96
N ILE A 177 -3.94 0.76 -19.51
CA ILE A 177 -3.85 2.18 -19.21
C ILE A 177 -4.11 3.03 -20.46
N ASN A 178 -3.50 2.67 -21.59
CA ASN A 178 -3.68 3.37 -22.85
C ASN A 178 -5.15 3.34 -23.31
N GLN A 179 -5.79 2.17 -23.26
CA GLN A 179 -7.16 2.00 -23.74
C GLN A 179 -8.22 2.59 -22.81
N TYR A 180 -8.07 2.48 -21.49
CA TYR A 180 -9.17 2.78 -20.56
C TYR A 180 -8.93 3.99 -19.66
N VAL A 181 -7.67 4.39 -19.46
CA VAL A 181 -7.33 5.56 -18.64
C VAL A 181 -7.01 6.76 -19.51
N ARG A 182 -6.20 6.58 -20.56
CA ARG A 182 -5.77 7.65 -21.46
C ARG A 182 -6.74 7.94 -22.60
N ALA A 183 -7.45 6.96 -23.17
CA ALA A 183 -8.37 7.21 -24.29
C ALA A 183 -9.55 8.15 -23.95
N ASN A 184 -9.84 8.36 -22.67
CA ASN A 184 -10.82 9.35 -22.20
C ASN A 184 -10.22 10.78 -22.04
N ALA A 185 -8.90 10.93 -22.20
CA ALA A 185 -8.22 12.21 -22.36
C ALA A 185 -7.99 12.44 -23.86
N THR A 186 -8.46 13.58 -24.36
CA THR A 186 -8.43 14.01 -25.77
C THR A 186 -7.23 13.54 -26.60
N LEU A 187 -7.54 13.09 -27.83
CA LEU A 187 -6.73 12.62 -28.97
C LEU A 187 -5.53 13.50 -29.41
N THR A 188 -4.82 14.17 -28.52
CA THR A 188 -3.75 15.09 -28.93
C THR A 188 -2.43 14.81 -28.20
N LYS A 189 -1.49 14.29 -29.00
CA LYS A 189 -0.04 14.10 -28.79
C LYS A 189 0.39 12.76 -28.21
N GLU A 190 1.42 12.19 -28.82
CA GLU A 190 2.24 11.11 -28.28
C GLU A 190 2.75 11.52 -26.89
N ILE A 191 2.03 11.13 -25.84
CA ILE A 191 2.49 11.37 -24.46
C ILE A 191 3.57 10.32 -24.16
N LYS A 192 4.83 10.74 -24.27
CA LYS A 192 6.03 9.90 -24.06
C LYS A 192 6.17 9.33 -22.64
N SER A 193 5.39 9.79 -21.65
CA SER A 193 5.46 9.33 -20.26
C SER A 193 4.08 9.18 -19.59
N TRP A 194 3.95 8.25 -18.65
CA TRP A 194 2.72 8.06 -17.88
C TRP A 194 2.43 9.28 -16.99
N GLU A 195 1.18 9.73 -16.98
CA GLU A 195 0.70 10.73 -16.02
C GLU A 195 0.48 10.06 -14.66
N VAL A 196 0.45 10.85 -13.57
CA VAL A 196 0.20 10.36 -12.20
C VAL A 196 -1.02 9.44 -12.13
N LYS A 197 -2.10 9.81 -12.83
CA LYS A 197 -3.33 9.02 -12.90
C LYS A 197 -3.09 7.62 -13.48
N CYS A 198 -2.17 7.47 -14.43
CA CYS A 198 -1.84 6.17 -15.02
C CYS A 198 -1.27 5.22 -13.97
N TYR A 199 -0.32 5.69 -13.16
CA TYR A 199 0.26 4.91 -12.07
C TYR A 199 -0.77 4.52 -11.02
N LEU A 200 -1.59 5.49 -10.58
CA LEU A 200 -2.66 5.24 -9.60
C LEU A 200 -3.67 4.19 -10.09
N TYR A 201 -4.10 4.28 -11.35
CA TYR A 201 -5.00 3.26 -11.91
C TYR A 201 -4.31 1.91 -12.06
N SER A 202 -3.03 1.88 -12.47
CA SER A 202 -2.31 0.63 -12.64
C SER A 202 -2.22 -0.14 -11.34
N ASP A 203 -1.92 0.54 -10.23
CA ASP A 203 -1.90 -0.06 -8.90
C ASP A 203 -3.30 -0.51 -8.48
N TYR A 204 -4.30 0.38 -8.63
CA TYR A 204 -5.69 0.11 -8.27
C TYR A 204 -6.28 -1.15 -8.93
N VAL A 205 -5.97 -1.42 -10.21
CA VAL A 205 -6.51 -2.58 -10.94
C VAL A 205 -5.62 -3.81 -10.93
N SER A 206 -4.43 -3.73 -10.33
CA SER A 206 -3.43 -4.81 -10.40
C SER A 206 -3.97 -6.13 -9.85
N GLY A 207 -4.62 -6.12 -8.69
CA GLY A 207 -5.22 -7.32 -8.08
C GLY A 207 -6.18 -8.08 -9.03
N PRO A 208 -7.30 -7.48 -9.47
CA PRO A 208 -8.27 -8.17 -10.33
C PRO A 208 -7.70 -8.55 -11.71
N LEU A 209 -6.84 -7.73 -12.33
CA LEU A 209 -6.24 -8.05 -13.63
C LEU A 209 -5.23 -9.19 -13.54
N THR A 210 -4.36 -9.18 -12.53
CA THR A 210 -3.40 -10.27 -12.28
C THR A 210 -4.13 -11.58 -12.05
N LEU A 211 -5.21 -11.58 -11.26
CA LEU A 211 -5.99 -12.80 -11.06
C LEU A 211 -6.66 -13.28 -12.36
N PHE A 212 -7.26 -12.37 -13.12
CA PHE A 212 -7.88 -12.74 -14.41
C PHE A 212 -6.86 -13.36 -15.37
N TYR A 213 -5.67 -12.74 -15.48
CA TYR A 213 -4.58 -13.27 -16.28
C TYR A 213 -4.18 -14.67 -15.81
N ALA A 214 -3.95 -14.86 -14.51
CA ALA A 214 -3.57 -16.15 -13.94
C ALA A 214 -4.64 -17.23 -14.15
N MET A 215 -5.92 -16.89 -14.00
CA MET A 215 -7.02 -17.82 -14.27
C MET A 215 -7.10 -18.21 -15.75
N ARG A 216 -6.86 -17.27 -16.67
CA ARG A 216 -6.82 -17.55 -18.10
C ARG A 216 -5.64 -18.46 -18.45
N ASP A 217 -4.46 -18.13 -17.96
CA ASP A 217 -3.21 -18.85 -18.22
C ASP A 217 -3.26 -20.29 -17.67
N ALA A 218 -3.78 -20.46 -16.47
CA ALA A 218 -4.01 -21.77 -15.85
C ALA A 218 -5.26 -22.51 -16.41
N ASN A 219 -5.92 -21.98 -17.44
CA ASN A 219 -7.14 -22.51 -18.04
C ASN A 219 -8.26 -22.80 -17.02
N LEU A 220 -8.43 -21.93 -16.00
CA LEU A 220 -9.43 -22.10 -14.93
C LEU A 220 -10.79 -21.46 -15.27
N LEU A 221 -10.88 -20.66 -16.33
CA LEU A 221 -12.11 -19.94 -16.69
C LEU A 221 -13.28 -20.88 -17.03
N HIS A 222 -13.01 -22.10 -17.51
CA HIS A 222 -14.05 -23.07 -17.86
C HIS A 222 -14.86 -23.55 -16.65
N PHE A 223 -14.28 -23.56 -15.44
CA PHE A 223 -14.98 -23.96 -14.21
C PHE A 223 -16.07 -22.97 -13.79
N LEU A 224 -16.08 -21.76 -14.36
CA LEU A 224 -17.05 -20.72 -14.02
C LEU A 224 -18.39 -20.86 -14.74
N ASN A 225 -18.47 -21.71 -15.77
CA ASN A 225 -19.70 -21.95 -16.55
C ASN A 225 -20.66 -22.97 -15.89
N ILE A 226 -20.53 -23.20 -14.58
CA ILE A 226 -21.31 -24.18 -13.82
C ILE A 226 -22.40 -23.44 -13.02
N SER A 227 -23.58 -24.05 -12.89
CA SER A 227 -24.67 -23.49 -12.09
C SER A 227 -24.42 -23.70 -10.59
N PRO A 228 -24.62 -22.68 -9.73
CA PRO A 228 -25.05 -21.32 -10.06
C PRO A 228 -23.88 -20.47 -10.64
N PRO A 229 -24.16 -19.48 -11.51
CA PRO A 229 -23.14 -18.63 -12.14
C PRO A 229 -22.51 -17.68 -11.10
N LYS A 230 -21.66 -18.23 -10.24
CA LYS A 230 -21.10 -17.59 -9.05
C LYS A 230 -19.61 -17.91 -8.96
N CYS A 231 -18.79 -16.87 -8.80
CA CYS A 231 -17.37 -16.99 -8.49
C CYS A 231 -17.13 -16.54 -7.05
N ILE A 232 -16.46 -17.38 -6.27
CA ILE A 232 -16.03 -17.06 -4.90
C ILE A 232 -14.52 -16.99 -4.86
N ILE A 233 -13.99 -15.84 -4.47
CA ILE A 233 -12.56 -15.58 -4.42
C ILE A 233 -12.17 -15.41 -2.97
N HIS A 234 -11.27 -16.25 -2.49
CA HIS A 234 -10.64 -16.04 -1.19
C HIS A 234 -9.34 -15.30 -1.39
N ILE A 235 -9.19 -14.16 -0.74
CA ILE A 235 -7.97 -13.37 -0.72
C ILE A 235 -7.38 -13.51 0.68
N VAL A 236 -6.21 -14.16 0.78
CA VAL A 236 -5.46 -14.24 2.02
C VAL A 236 -4.66 -12.94 2.16
N VAL A 237 -5.12 -12.05 3.03
CA VAL A 237 -4.57 -10.71 3.16
C VAL A 237 -3.60 -10.63 4.35
N SER A 238 -2.48 -9.97 4.11
CA SER A 238 -1.48 -9.66 5.15
C SER A 238 -1.62 -8.23 5.68
N THR A 239 -2.19 -7.31 4.89
CA THR A 239 -2.31 -5.89 5.25
C THR A 239 -3.66 -5.27 4.85
N TYR A 240 -3.93 -4.05 5.33
CA TYR A 240 -5.22 -3.36 5.16
C TYR A 240 -5.41 -2.74 3.76
N HIS A 241 -4.37 -2.68 2.92
CA HIS A 241 -4.42 -2.03 1.60
C HIS A 241 -5.46 -2.68 0.66
N ASP A 242 -5.72 -3.98 0.82
CA ASP A 242 -6.72 -4.72 0.03
C ASP A 242 -8.16 -4.20 0.20
N ILE A 243 -8.44 -3.49 1.30
CA ILE A 243 -9.76 -2.91 1.56
C ILE A 243 -10.00 -1.67 0.70
N GLU A 244 -8.97 -0.86 0.45
CA GLU A 244 -9.08 0.37 -0.34
C GLU A 244 -9.31 0.06 -1.83
N TYR A 245 -8.78 -1.06 -2.31
CA TYR A 245 -8.91 -1.52 -3.69
C TYR A 245 -10.08 -2.47 -3.92
N LEU A 246 -10.92 -2.68 -2.90
CA LEU A 246 -12.07 -3.57 -3.01
C LEU A 246 -13.00 -3.20 -4.17
N ALA A 247 -13.21 -1.91 -4.41
CA ALA A 247 -14.05 -1.42 -5.50
C ALA A 247 -13.49 -1.76 -6.91
N ALA A 248 -12.19 -2.04 -7.04
CA ALA A 248 -11.57 -2.41 -8.32
C ALA A 248 -12.08 -3.77 -8.83
N TRP A 249 -12.54 -4.63 -7.92
CA TRP A 249 -13.01 -5.97 -8.25
C TRP A 249 -14.32 -6.00 -9.04
N GLU A 250 -15.01 -4.86 -9.17
CA GLU A 250 -16.04 -4.69 -10.20
C GLU A 250 -15.49 -5.02 -11.61
N LEU A 251 -14.23 -4.64 -11.90
CA LEU A 251 -13.57 -4.91 -13.17
C LEU A 251 -13.53 -6.42 -13.49
N LEU A 252 -13.27 -7.25 -12.49
CA LEU A 252 -13.26 -8.69 -12.69
C LEU A 252 -14.65 -9.23 -13.04
N SER A 253 -15.71 -8.64 -12.47
CA SER A 253 -17.09 -9.00 -12.84
C SER A 253 -17.43 -8.63 -14.27
N HIS A 254 -16.88 -7.51 -14.77
CA HIS A 254 -16.96 -7.20 -16.19
C HIS A 254 -16.28 -8.27 -17.03
N LEU A 255 -15.03 -8.64 -16.70
CA LEU A 255 -14.23 -9.59 -17.48
C LEU A 255 -14.85 -11.01 -17.52
N LEU A 256 -15.42 -11.46 -16.40
CA LEU A 256 -16.01 -12.80 -16.27
C LEU A 256 -17.47 -12.88 -16.74
N CYS A 257 -18.10 -11.77 -17.09
CA CYS A 257 -19.45 -11.78 -17.69
C CYS A 257 -19.40 -12.36 -19.12
N PRO A 258 -20.35 -13.22 -19.55
CA PRO A 258 -21.58 -13.63 -18.87
C PRO A 258 -21.48 -14.92 -18.05
N ALA A 259 -20.28 -15.52 -17.92
CA ALA A 259 -20.09 -16.79 -17.20
C ALA A 259 -20.59 -16.71 -15.75
N ILE A 260 -20.45 -15.54 -15.11
CA ILE A 260 -20.93 -15.30 -13.75
C ILE A 260 -21.96 -14.17 -13.66
N LYS A 261 -22.83 -14.28 -12.66
CA LYS A 261 -23.76 -13.24 -12.18
C LYS A 261 -23.40 -12.73 -10.79
N ILE A 262 -22.73 -13.55 -9.98
CA ILE A 262 -22.37 -13.20 -8.59
C ILE A 262 -20.87 -13.37 -8.41
N LEU A 263 -20.19 -12.30 -8.02
CA LEU A 263 -18.82 -12.33 -7.53
C LEU A 263 -18.84 -12.14 -6.01
N LYS A 264 -18.29 -13.08 -5.24
CA LYS A 264 -18.09 -12.93 -3.79
C LYS A 264 -16.59 -12.89 -3.48
N ILE A 265 -16.15 -11.85 -2.79
CA ILE A 265 -14.76 -11.67 -2.36
C ILE A 265 -14.70 -11.88 -0.85
N VAL A 266 -13.92 -12.86 -0.41
CA VAL A 266 -13.71 -13.15 1.01
C VAL A 266 -12.28 -12.79 1.36
N LEU A 267 -12.10 -11.69 2.10
CA LEU A 267 -10.80 -11.25 2.58
C LEU A 267 -10.56 -11.91 3.94
N ILE A 268 -9.45 -12.62 4.08
CA ILE A 268 -9.17 -13.46 5.24
C ILE A 268 -7.82 -13.04 5.83
N GLY A 269 -7.83 -12.56 7.07
CA GLY A 269 -6.63 -12.11 7.76
C GLY A 269 -6.95 -11.68 9.19
N GLN A 270 -6.06 -11.98 10.14
CA GLN A 270 -6.30 -11.75 11.58
C GLN A 270 -6.47 -10.27 11.95
N GLU A 271 -5.89 -9.38 11.16
CA GLU A 271 -5.90 -7.92 11.38
C GLU A 271 -7.16 -7.20 10.90
N LEU A 272 -8.10 -7.95 10.30
CA LEU A 272 -9.35 -7.42 9.78
C LEU A 272 -10.38 -7.19 10.90
N THR A 273 -11.39 -6.38 10.58
CA THR A 273 -12.62 -6.31 11.37
C THR A 273 -13.72 -7.01 10.59
N GLN A 274 -14.50 -7.87 11.26
CA GLN A 274 -15.60 -8.57 10.61
C GLN A 274 -16.56 -7.59 9.94
N LYS A 275 -16.79 -7.78 8.64
CA LYS A 275 -17.64 -6.91 7.84
C LYS A 275 -18.19 -7.68 6.65
N VAL A 276 -19.44 -7.42 6.28
CA VAL A 276 -20.05 -7.95 5.06
C VAL A 276 -20.70 -6.79 4.32
N GLY A 277 -20.67 -6.83 3.00
CA GLY A 277 -21.32 -5.81 2.20
C GLY A 277 -21.36 -6.11 0.71
N SER A 278 -21.61 -5.07 -0.07
CA SER A 278 -21.63 -5.12 -1.52
C SER A 278 -20.99 -3.87 -2.11
N ILE A 279 -20.41 -4.03 -3.28
CA ILE A 279 -19.78 -2.93 -4.02
C ILE A 279 -20.87 -2.20 -4.80
N LEU A 280 -20.81 -0.86 -4.80
CA LEU A 280 -21.64 -0.05 -5.70
C LEU A 280 -21.16 -0.23 -7.14
N LEU A 281 -22.06 -0.70 -8.00
CA LEU A 281 -21.74 -1.05 -9.39
C LEU A 281 -22.09 0.10 -10.34
N CYS A 282 -21.45 0.09 -11.51
CA CYS A 282 -21.76 0.94 -12.64
C CYS A 282 -23.07 0.50 -13.32
N CYS A 283 -23.62 1.38 -14.15
CA CYS A 283 -24.85 1.14 -14.88
C CYS A 283 -24.81 -0.15 -15.73
N ASN A 284 -23.67 -0.45 -16.37
CA ASN A 284 -23.51 -1.65 -17.20
C ASN A 284 -23.61 -2.95 -16.38
N CYS A 285 -22.97 -3.00 -15.21
CA CYS A 285 -23.06 -4.13 -14.31
C CYS A 285 -24.48 -4.29 -13.75
N ILE A 286 -25.13 -3.19 -13.39
CA ILE A 286 -26.52 -3.19 -12.92
C ILE A 286 -27.47 -3.72 -14.00
N ASN A 287 -27.35 -3.25 -15.24
CA ASN A 287 -28.17 -3.69 -16.38
C ASN A 287 -27.95 -5.18 -16.71
N LYS A 288 -26.75 -5.71 -16.45
CA LYS A 288 -26.43 -7.13 -16.60
C LYS A 288 -26.83 -7.97 -15.38
N GLU A 289 -27.47 -7.36 -14.37
CA GLU A 289 -27.88 -7.97 -13.10
C GLU A 289 -26.72 -8.60 -12.31
N LEU A 290 -25.52 -8.04 -12.46
CA LEU A 290 -24.34 -8.50 -11.73
C LEU A 290 -24.41 -8.07 -10.27
N LYS A 291 -23.84 -8.88 -9.37
CA LYS A 291 -23.73 -8.59 -7.94
C LYS A 291 -22.30 -8.85 -7.48
N VAL A 292 -21.68 -7.86 -6.85
CA VAL A 292 -20.36 -8.02 -6.22
C VAL A 292 -20.49 -7.84 -4.72
N LYS A 293 -20.25 -8.92 -3.99
CA LYS A 293 -20.34 -9.00 -2.53
C LYS A 293 -18.96 -9.17 -1.93
N TYR A 294 -18.80 -8.70 -0.69
CA TYR A 294 -17.57 -8.93 0.06
C TYR A 294 -17.85 -9.36 1.51
N GLU A 295 -16.90 -10.11 2.07
CA GLU A 295 -16.86 -10.54 3.46
C GLU A 295 -15.43 -10.41 3.98
N PHE A 296 -15.27 -9.85 5.18
CA PHE A 296 -14.00 -9.77 5.89
C PHE A 296 -14.03 -10.76 7.05
N CYS A 297 -13.07 -11.68 7.05
CA CYS A 297 -12.95 -12.75 8.03
C CYS A 297 -11.70 -12.51 8.89
N PRO A 298 -11.84 -12.05 10.15
CA PRO A 298 -10.73 -11.73 11.04
C PRO A 298 -10.11 -13.00 11.67
N LYS A 299 -9.64 -13.93 10.84
CA LYS A 299 -9.18 -15.27 11.23
C LYS A 299 -8.01 -15.72 10.36
N LEU A 300 -7.29 -16.73 10.83
CA LEU A 300 -6.42 -17.53 9.96
C LEU A 300 -7.27 -18.31 8.96
N TYR A 301 -6.70 -18.57 7.78
CA TYR A 301 -7.39 -19.32 6.73
C TYR A 301 -7.85 -20.71 7.20
N CYS A 302 -6.99 -21.43 7.92
CA CYS A 302 -7.29 -22.75 8.47
C CYS A 302 -8.46 -22.73 9.49
N ASP A 303 -8.67 -21.61 10.18
CA ASP A 303 -9.79 -21.45 11.11
C ASP A 303 -11.07 -21.00 10.40
N TYR A 304 -10.94 -20.22 9.33
CA TYR A 304 -12.07 -19.89 8.47
C TYR A 304 -12.66 -21.14 7.83
N MET A 305 -11.83 -22.09 7.37
CA MET A 305 -12.30 -23.38 6.81
C MET A 305 -13.16 -24.21 7.75
N LYS A 306 -13.05 -24.01 9.06
CA LYS A 306 -13.82 -24.71 10.09
C LYS A 306 -15.13 -23.98 10.46
N CYS A 307 -15.34 -22.77 9.94
CA CYS A 307 -16.50 -21.95 10.27
C CYS A 307 -17.75 -22.44 9.54
N GLN A 308 -18.92 -22.29 10.17
CA GLN A 308 -20.21 -22.56 9.51
C GLN A 308 -20.50 -21.62 8.33
N THR A 309 -19.87 -20.44 8.31
CA THR A 309 -19.97 -19.46 7.22
C THR A 309 -18.98 -19.70 6.09
N TYR A 310 -18.19 -20.79 6.16
CA TYR A 310 -17.27 -21.16 5.10
C TYR A 310 -18.03 -21.48 3.82
N GLU A 311 -17.63 -20.85 2.73
CA GLU A 311 -18.06 -21.21 1.38
C GLU A 311 -16.84 -21.69 0.60
N GLN A 312 -16.99 -22.75 -0.19
CA GLN A 312 -15.89 -23.26 -0.99
C GLN A 312 -15.49 -22.23 -2.07
N PRO A 313 -14.19 -21.85 -2.17
CA PRO A 313 -13.75 -20.90 -3.17
C PRO A 313 -13.69 -21.52 -4.56
N SER A 314 -13.95 -20.70 -5.57
CA SER A 314 -13.56 -20.97 -6.95
C SER A 314 -12.04 -20.80 -7.13
N VAL A 315 -11.44 -19.85 -6.41
CA VAL A 315 -10.00 -19.61 -6.41
C VAL A 315 -9.55 -19.00 -5.07
N VAL A 316 -8.34 -19.37 -4.64
CA VAL A 316 -7.66 -18.78 -3.49
C VAL A 316 -6.43 -18.04 -4.01
N VAL A 317 -6.23 -16.79 -3.59
CA VAL A 317 -5.09 -15.97 -3.98
C VAL A 317 -4.46 -15.33 -2.74
N GLY A 318 -3.14 -15.27 -2.72
CA GLY A 318 -2.35 -14.40 -1.87
C GLY A 318 -1.47 -13.56 -2.80
N PHE A 319 -1.46 -12.25 -2.58
CA PHE A 319 -0.66 -11.30 -3.36
C PHE A 319 0.70 -11.05 -2.71
#